data_AF-A0A3D5DP95-F1
#
_entry.id   AF-A0A3D5DP95-F1
#
_cell.length_a   1.000
_cell.length_b   1.000
_cell.length_c   1.000
_cell.angle_alpha   90.00
_cell.angle_beta   90.00
_cell.angle_gamma   90.00
#
_symmetry.space_group_name_H-M   'P 1'
#
loop_
_entity.id
_entity.type
_entity.pdbx_description
1 polymer ?
#
loop_
_entity_poly.entity_id
_entity_poly.type
_entity_poly.pdbx_seq_one_letter_code
_entity_poly.pdbx_strand_id
1 'polypeptide(L)'
;MGPTYTQSSEHARAAILDHHTKLLHEMERRAGAVIAAAASGASYEHPVMALGEFVAGEVLPHAEAEEQTLYPAAEALPTAALRIKAMREGHRQLGSLAGRLAEDAGAVTAATTAASIATLFAAHVAKENDLLLP
;
A
#
# COMPACT_ATOMS: atom_id res chain seq x y z
N MET A 1 -31.07 2.68 -18.94
CA MET A 1 -29.63 2.69 -18.63
C MET A 1 -29.43 1.68 -17.50
N GLY A 2 -29.07 0.41 -17.63
CA GLY A 2 -28.62 -0.46 -18.72
C GLY A 2 -27.68 -1.50 -18.05
N PRO A 3 -28.01 -2.81 -17.98
CA PRO A 3 -27.32 -3.80 -17.13
C PRO A 3 -25.81 -3.94 -17.40
N THR A 4 -25.33 -3.52 -18.57
CA THR A 4 -23.92 -3.59 -18.99
C THR A 4 -22.98 -2.67 -18.22
N TYR A 5 -23.46 -1.51 -17.73
CA TYR A 5 -22.63 -0.57 -16.96
C TYR A 5 -22.34 -1.10 -15.54
N THR A 6 -23.35 -1.70 -14.90
CA THR A 6 -23.22 -2.34 -13.58
C THR A 6 -22.28 -3.54 -13.60
N GLN A 7 -22.33 -4.37 -14.64
CA GLN A 7 -21.40 -5.49 -14.78
C GLN A 7 -19.95 -5.02 -15.01
N SER A 8 -19.74 -3.92 -15.74
CA SER A 8 -18.42 -3.34 -15.92
C SER A 8 -17.84 -2.75 -14.63
N SER A 9 -18.67 -2.13 -13.78
CA SER A 9 -18.21 -1.60 -12.48
C SER A 9 -17.92 -2.69 -11.47
N GLU A 10 -18.72 -3.76 -11.44
CA GLU A 10 -18.48 -4.92 -10.57
C GLU A 10 -17.20 -5.66 -10.96
N HIS A 11 -16.92 -5.79 -12.26
CA HIS A 11 -15.69 -6.40 -12.74
C HIS A 11 -14.45 -5.57 -12.38
N ALA A 12 -14.52 -4.24 -12.54
CA ALA A 12 -13.45 -3.33 -12.14
C ALA A 12 -13.18 -3.40 -10.63
N ARG A 13 -14.23 -3.41 -9.81
CA ARG A 13 -14.13 -3.58 -8.36
C ARG A 13 -13.46 -4.91 -7.98
N ALA A 14 -13.89 -6.01 -8.60
CA ALA A 14 -13.30 -7.33 -8.34
C ALA A 14 -11.81 -7.39 -8.72
N ALA A 15 -11.44 -6.76 -9.84
CA ALA A 15 -10.05 -6.67 -10.26
C ALA A 15 -9.18 -5.88 -9.28
N ILE A 16 -9.68 -4.76 -8.75
CA ILE A 16 -8.98 -3.98 -7.72
C ILE A 16 -8.79 -4.79 -6.44
N LEU A 17 -9.84 -5.47 -5.96
CA LEU A 17 -9.75 -6.32 -4.77
C LEU A 17 -8.74 -7.47 -4.92
N ASP A 18 -8.71 -8.12 -6.08
CA ASP A 18 -7.71 -9.14 -6.39
C ASP A 18 -6.29 -8.55 -6.43
N HIS A 19 -6.12 -7.36 -7.01
CA HIS A 19 -4.84 -6.67 -7.02
C HIS A 19 -4.38 -6.28 -5.60
N HIS A 20 -5.27 -5.75 -4.77
CA HIS A 20 -5.02 -5.43 -3.37
C HIS A 20 -4.57 -6.66 -2.58
N THR A 21 -5.23 -7.80 -2.79
CA THR A 21 -4.85 -9.06 -2.18
C THR A 21 -3.42 -9.47 -2.56
N LYS A 22 -3.05 -9.33 -3.83
CA LYS A 22 -1.70 -9.61 -4.31
C LYS A 22 -0.66 -8.67 -3.71
N LEU A 23 -0.94 -7.36 -3.69
CA LEU A 23 -0.04 -6.37 -3.09
C LEU A 23 0.17 -6.62 -1.60
N LEU A 24 -0.89 -6.97 -0.86
CA LEU A 24 -0.79 -7.30 0.57
C LEU A 24 0.08 -8.52 0.82
N HIS A 25 -0.12 -9.60 0.07
CA HIS A 25 0.72 -10.79 0.20
C HIS A 25 2.19 -10.51 -0.09
N GLU A 26 2.49 -9.74 -1.15
CA GLU A 26 3.86 -9.38 -1.48
C GLU A 26 4.49 -8.44 -0.45
N MET A 27 3.71 -7.50 0.10
CA MET A 27 4.12 -6.64 1.21
C MET A 27 4.52 -7.46 2.43
N GLU A 28 3.63 -8.35 2.88
CA GLU A 28 3.85 -9.20 4.06
C GLU A 28 5.07 -10.11 3.86
N ARG A 29 5.21 -10.71 2.69
CA ARG A 29 6.35 -11.58 2.34
C ARG A 29 7.67 -10.82 2.43
N ARG A 30 7.74 -9.61 1.86
CA ARG A 30 8.97 -8.80 1.82
C ARG A 30 9.31 -8.20 3.18
N ALA A 31 8.33 -7.67 3.90
CA ALA A 31 8.53 -7.18 5.27
C ALA A 31 8.96 -8.32 6.22
N GLY A 32 8.34 -9.49 6.09
CA GLY A 32 8.73 -10.69 6.85
C GLY A 32 10.18 -11.12 6.58
N ALA A 33 10.66 -10.99 5.34
CA ALA A 33 12.05 -11.30 5.00
C ALA A 33 13.05 -10.36 5.71
N VAL A 34 12.75 -9.05 5.78
CA VAL A 34 13.58 -8.08 6.54
C VAL A 34 13.60 -8.44 8.02
N ILE A 35 12.43 -8.68 8.61
CA ILE A 35 12.28 -8.99 10.03
C ILE A 35 13.02 -10.29 10.38
N ALA A 36 12.89 -11.33 9.55
CA ALA A 36 13.56 -12.60 9.78
C ALA A 36 15.09 -12.50 9.68
N ALA A 37 15.60 -11.77 8.68
CA ALA A 37 17.04 -11.52 8.54
C ALA A 37 17.59 -10.77 9.76
N ALA A 38 16.94 -9.69 10.18
CA ALA A 38 17.32 -8.93 11.35
C ALA A 38 17.28 -9.75 12.65
N ALA A 39 16.22 -10.54 12.87
CA ALA A 39 16.05 -11.35 14.07
C ALA A 39 17.08 -12.49 14.19
N SER A 40 17.55 -13.02 13.05
CA SER A 40 18.57 -14.08 13.00
C SER A 40 20.01 -13.55 12.98
N GLY A 41 20.20 -12.23 12.92
CA GLY A 41 21.53 -11.61 12.77
C GLY A 41 22.15 -11.84 11.38
N ALA A 42 21.35 -12.24 10.39
CA ALA A 42 21.78 -12.38 9.01
C ALA A 42 21.84 -11.00 8.30
N SER A 43 22.49 -10.97 7.13
CA SER A 43 22.48 -9.80 6.25
C SER A 43 21.04 -9.46 5.85
N TYR A 44 20.64 -8.22 6.12
CA TYR A 44 19.28 -7.70 5.91
C TYR A 44 19.21 -6.66 4.78
N GLU A 45 20.35 -6.27 4.22
CA GLU A 45 20.49 -5.20 3.23
C GLU A 45 19.72 -5.53 1.94
N HIS A 46 19.84 -6.76 1.44
CA HIS A 46 19.12 -7.18 0.23
C HIS A 46 17.59 -7.25 0.47
N PRO A 47 17.08 -7.89 1.54
CA PRO A 47 15.66 -7.79 1.90
C PRO A 47 15.13 -6.36 2.03
N VAL A 48 15.93 -5.45 2.63
CA VAL A 48 15.57 -4.04 2.79
C VAL A 48 15.42 -3.35 1.42
N MET A 49 16.41 -3.53 0.54
CA MET A 49 16.36 -3.01 -0.82
C MET A 49 15.14 -3.54 -1.58
N ALA A 50 14.89 -4.84 -1.50
CA ALA A 50 13.77 -5.49 -2.18
C ALA A 50 12.40 -5.04 -1.67
N LEU A 51 12.28 -4.66 -0.39
CA LEU A 51 11.06 -4.06 0.16
C LEU A 51 10.91 -2.61 -0.30
N GLY A 52 11.97 -1.82 -0.25
CA GLY A 52 11.96 -0.43 -0.72
C GLY A 52 11.60 -0.32 -2.21
N GLU A 53 12.20 -1.16 -3.05
CA GLU A 53 11.90 -1.24 -4.49
C GLU A 53 10.44 -1.61 -4.75
N PHE A 54 9.88 -2.54 -3.98
CA PHE A 54 8.46 -2.90 -4.12
C PHE A 54 7.54 -1.75 -3.73
N VAL A 55 7.83 -1.04 -2.63
CA VAL A 55 7.05 0.13 -2.23
C VAL A 55 7.11 1.21 -3.31
N ALA A 56 8.30 1.52 -3.82
CA ALA A 56 8.49 2.59 -4.80
C ALA A 56 8.02 2.23 -6.21
N GLY A 57 8.14 0.96 -6.61
CA GLY A 57 7.89 0.50 -7.97
C GLY A 57 6.49 -0.06 -8.21
N GLU A 58 5.80 -0.52 -7.17
CA GLU A 58 4.46 -1.11 -7.30
C GLU A 58 3.42 -0.42 -6.40
N VAL A 59 3.69 -0.27 -5.10
CA VAL A 59 2.70 0.25 -4.16
C VAL A 59 2.37 1.73 -4.39
N LEU A 60 3.38 2.59 -4.46
CA LEU A 60 3.15 4.03 -4.69
C LEU A 60 2.59 4.34 -6.09
N PRO A 61 3.05 3.68 -7.18
CA PRO A 61 2.43 3.84 -8.49
C PRO A 61 0.97 3.36 -8.56
N HIS A 62 0.63 2.27 -7.86
CA HIS A 62 -0.76 1.81 -7.73
C HIS A 62 -1.62 2.87 -7.05
N ALA A 63 -1.18 3.36 -5.88
CA ALA A 63 -1.82 4.44 -5.14
C ALA A 63 -2.02 5.72 -5.98
N GLU A 64 -1.02 6.11 -6.78
CA GLU A 64 -1.12 7.26 -7.68
C GLU A 64 -2.19 7.05 -8.76
N ALA A 65 -2.29 5.84 -9.32
CA ALA A 65 -3.33 5.52 -10.30
C ALA A 65 -4.73 5.64 -9.68
N GLU A 66 -4.92 5.23 -8.43
CA GLU A 66 -6.19 5.37 -7.70
C GLU A 66 -6.53 6.83 -7.41
N GLU A 67 -5.53 7.63 -7.03
CA GLU A 67 -5.70 9.08 -6.83
C GLU A 67 -6.16 9.79 -8.11
N GLN A 68 -5.71 9.33 -9.27
CA GLN A 68 -6.06 9.91 -10.57
C GLN A 68 -7.40 9.42 -11.10
N THR A 69 -7.90 8.27 -10.64
CA THR A 69 -9.07 7.59 -11.22
C THR A 69 -10.23 7.45 -10.25
N LEU A 70 -10.04 6.80 -9.11
CA LEU A 70 -11.10 6.49 -8.14
C LEU A 70 -11.47 7.72 -7.29
N TYR A 71 -10.48 8.48 -6.84
CA TYR A 71 -10.72 9.56 -5.88
C TYR A 71 -11.57 10.71 -6.46
N PRO A 72 -11.43 11.12 -7.74
CA PRO A 72 -12.31 12.12 -8.34
C PRO A 72 -13.79 11.72 -8.33
N ALA A 73 -14.09 10.43 -8.50
CA ALA A 73 -15.47 9.93 -8.42
C ALA A 73 -16.02 10.00 -6.98
N ALA A 74 -15.16 9.79 -5.98
CA ALA A 74 -15.52 9.91 -4.57
C ALA A 74 -15.65 11.38 -4.11
N GLU A 75 -14.88 12.33 -4.66
CA GLU A 75 -14.92 13.77 -4.31
C GLU A 75 -16.28 14.43 -4.62
N ALA A 76 -17.11 13.84 -5.48
CA ALA A 76 -18.49 14.27 -5.72
C ALA A 76 -19.38 14.18 -4.46
N LEU A 77 -18.93 13.48 -3.41
CA LEU A 77 -19.61 13.37 -2.13
C LEU A 77 -19.00 14.38 -1.11
N PRO A 78 -19.80 15.31 -0.54
CA PRO A 78 -19.30 16.32 0.40
C PRO A 78 -18.55 15.75 1.63
N THR A 79 -18.82 14.49 1.98
CA THR A 79 -18.19 13.78 3.11
C THR A 79 -16.88 13.07 2.76
N ALA A 80 -16.48 13.01 1.49
CA ALA A 80 -15.34 12.21 1.03
C ALA A 80 -13.99 12.95 1.10
N ALA A 81 -13.98 14.29 1.10
CA ALA A 81 -12.75 15.07 1.05
C ALA A 81 -11.78 14.77 2.21
N LEU A 82 -12.29 14.61 3.44
CA LEU A 82 -11.45 14.24 4.59
C LEU A 82 -10.90 12.80 4.47
N ARG A 83 -11.66 11.88 3.87
CA ARG A 83 -11.23 10.49 3.67
C ARG A 83 -10.10 10.42 2.65
N ILE A 84 -10.27 11.09 1.52
CA ILE A 84 -9.25 11.17 0.46
C ILE A 84 -7.96 11.82 0.97
N LYS A 85 -8.09 12.91 1.74
CA LYS A 85 -6.92 13.53 2.39
C LYS A 85 -6.17 12.54 3.29
N ALA A 86 -6.90 11.72 4.06
CA ALA A 86 -6.30 10.70 4.91
C ALA A 86 -5.60 9.58 4.10
N MET A 87 -6.15 9.19 2.94
CA MET A 87 -5.51 8.21 2.05
C MET A 87 -4.20 8.73 1.47
N ARG A 88 -4.20 9.96 0.93
CA ARG A 88 -2.99 10.63 0.43
C ARG A 88 -1.89 10.74 1.48
N GLU A 89 -2.28 11.04 2.73
CA GLU A 89 -1.33 11.07 3.84
C GLU A 89 -0.76 9.67 4.13
N GLY A 90 -1.57 8.61 4.02
CA GLY A 90 -1.11 7.23 4.07
C GLY A 90 -0.03 6.93 3.02
N HIS A 91 -0.23 7.36 1.77
CA HIS A 91 0.76 7.21 0.70
C HIS A 91 2.07 7.93 1.02
N ARG A 92 1.99 9.18 1.50
CA ARG A 92 3.17 9.95 1.90
C ARG A 92 3.93 9.29 3.04
N GLN A 93 3.23 8.73 4.02
CA GLN A 93 3.84 8.01 5.14
C GLN A 93 4.53 6.72 4.69
N LEU A 94 3.93 5.96 3.78
CA LEU A 94 4.57 4.79 3.17
C LEU A 94 5.86 5.17 2.44
N GLY A 95 5.84 6.24 1.63
CA GLY A 95 7.03 6.74 0.95
C GLY A 95 8.13 7.20 1.90
N SER A 96 7.76 7.90 2.99
CA SER A 96 8.71 8.32 4.03
C SER A 96 9.36 7.12 4.74
N LEU A 97 8.58 6.10 5.10
CA LEU A 97 9.11 4.88 5.71
C LEU A 97 10.00 4.08 4.74
N ALA A 98 9.65 4.02 3.46
CA ALA A 98 10.50 3.40 2.45
C ALA A 98 11.83 4.16 2.27
N GLY A 99 11.81 5.50 2.32
CA GLY A 99 13.03 6.30 2.36
C GLY A 99 13.91 5.97 3.56
N ARG A 100 13.30 5.83 4.75
CA ARG A 100 13.99 5.44 5.99
C ARG A 100 14.56 4.02 5.94
N LEU A 101 13.97 3.10 5.19
CA LEU A 101 14.54 1.76 4.97
C LEU A 101 15.87 1.84 4.21
N ALA A 102 16.01 2.79 3.28
CA ALA A 102 17.24 2.97 2.51
C ALA A 102 18.39 3.59 3.33
N GLU A 103 18.09 4.15 4.50
CA GLU A 103 19.10 4.66 5.43
C GLU A 103 19.70 3.50 6.26
N ASP A 104 21.03 3.44 6.36
CA ASP A 104 21.68 2.43 7.21
C ASP A 104 21.52 2.80 8.70
N ALA A 105 20.46 2.29 9.30
CA ALA A 105 20.08 2.54 10.69
C ALA A 105 20.14 1.28 11.59
N GLY A 106 20.75 0.19 11.09
CA GLY A 106 20.89 -1.09 11.80
C GLY A 106 19.68 -2.03 11.72
N ALA A 107 19.93 -3.32 12.02
CA ALA A 107 18.96 -4.41 11.89
C ALA A 107 17.63 -4.19 12.63
N VAL A 108 17.67 -3.67 13.86
CA VAL A 108 16.45 -3.41 14.66
C VAL A 108 15.59 -2.33 14.02
N THR A 109 16.21 -1.26 13.53
CA THR A 109 15.50 -0.17 12.84
C THR A 109 14.92 -0.65 11.51
N ALA A 110 15.65 -1.49 10.77
CA ALA A 110 15.14 -2.10 9.54
C ALA A 110 13.90 -2.97 9.81
N ALA A 111 13.94 -3.85 10.81
CA ALA A 111 12.81 -4.73 11.16
C ALA A 111 11.57 -3.94 11.62
N THR A 112 11.76 -2.94 12.47
CA THR A 112 10.65 -2.11 12.98
C THR A 112 10.04 -1.24 11.89
N THR A 113 10.86 -0.68 10.99
CA THR A 113 10.37 0.06 9.82
C THR A 113 9.60 -0.84 8.86
N ALA A 114 10.11 -2.04 8.57
CA ALA A 114 9.42 -3.02 7.72
C ALA A 114 8.06 -3.45 8.28
N ALA A 115 7.98 -3.74 9.58
CA ALA A 115 6.72 -4.06 10.26
C ALA A 115 5.72 -2.88 10.21
N SER A 116 6.22 -1.65 10.36
CA SER A 116 5.40 -0.43 10.28
C SER A 116 4.82 -0.23 8.89
N ILE A 117 5.61 -0.44 7.84
CA ILE A 117 5.16 -0.37 6.44
C ILE A 117 4.06 -1.41 6.19
N ALA A 118 4.27 -2.67 6.56
CA ALA A 118 3.29 -3.73 6.34
C ALA A 118 1.97 -3.43 7.06
N THR A 119 2.03 -3.01 8.32
CA THR A 119 0.84 -2.68 9.12
C THR A 119 0.09 -1.47 8.56
N LEU A 120 0.82 -0.41 8.18
CA LEU A 120 0.24 0.78 7.60
C LEU A 120 -0.44 0.48 6.26
N PHE A 121 0.23 -0.30 5.40
CA PHE A 121 -0.31 -0.68 4.10
C PHE A 121 -1.55 -1.57 4.22
N ALA A 122 -1.55 -2.54 5.14
CA ALA A 122 -2.74 -3.36 5.43
C ALA A 122 -3.93 -2.50 5.90
N ALA A 123 -3.69 -1.57 6.83
CA ALA A 123 -4.72 -0.65 7.29
C ALA A 123 -5.19 0.33 6.20
N HIS A 124 -4.31 0.67 5.26
CA HIS A 124 -4.63 1.52 4.12
C HIS A 124 -5.57 0.79 3.14
N VAL A 125 -5.18 -0.40 2.67
CA VAL A 125 -5.97 -1.22 1.75
C VAL A 125 -7.35 -1.54 2.32
N ALA A 126 -7.44 -1.86 3.61
CA ALA A 126 -8.73 -2.10 4.27
C ALA A 126 -9.66 -0.88 4.19
N LYS A 127 -9.13 0.33 4.46
CA LYS A 127 -9.93 1.57 4.36
C LYS A 127 -10.38 1.84 2.94
N GLU A 128 -9.53 1.59 1.96
CA GLU A 128 -9.89 1.80 0.55
C GLU A 128 -11.01 0.87 0.10
N ASN A 129 -10.85 -0.41 0.39
CA ASN A 129 -11.83 -1.45 0.05
C ASN A 129 -13.21 -1.18 0.66
N ASP A 130 -13.22 -0.70 1.90
CA ASP A 130 -14.46 -0.49 2.66
C ASP A 130 -15.11 0.86 2.39
N LEU A 131 -14.33 1.90 2.08
CA LEU A 131 -14.80 3.29 2.10
C LEU A 131 -14.79 3.99 0.74
N LEU A 132 -13.99 3.52 -0.22
CA LEU A 132 -13.75 4.23 -1.49
C LEU A 132 -14.10 3.40 -2.74
N LEU A 133 -14.09 2.07 -2.66
CA LEU A 133 -14.57 1.27 -3.78
C LEU A 133 -16.10 1.38 -3.91
N PRO A 134 -16.62 1.54 -5.14
CA PRO A 134 -18.05 1.65 -5.41
C PRO A 134 -18.82 0.34 -5.16
#